data_AF-A0A397TPE0-F1
#
_entry.id   AF-A0A397TPE0-F1
#
_cell.length_a   1.000
_cell.length_b   1.000
_cell.length_c   1.000
_cell.angle_alpha   90.00
_cell.angle_beta   90.00
_cell.angle_gamma   90.00
#
_symmetry.space_group_name_H-M   'P 1'
#
loop_
_entity.id
_entity.type
_entity.pdbx_description
1 polymer ?
#
loop_
_entity_poly.entity_id
_entity_poly.type
_entity_poly.pdbx_seq_one_letter_code
_entity_poly.pdbx_strand_id
1 'polypeptide(L)'
;MMDNDIIYHLENSEQFWAELGEILTQGENNQDSALNSIDVYIKFVSDFQDEYLENEKEFMQCCYKLFVSPIYRSFSDNIIEHIIQLAAKKTDVKELWVLYNILFLAGWENKKLFKQMMDVQEQKFVSKLKGHIESKDGGKLQQISIKLLFEICRVRRLSADELDLIDELFLNHLLDLVEKTRDNEDETFNYSVIRLILSFNEQFMLAATSYEAAETIEENSNTVLRVLKERIGSSKTFSENVIFMLNRTVDHHIQMLILKLLYEVFTTTETFEYFYTNDLRVLIDVFIRELYDLPEESEALRHTYLRVLYPLITNTQLRQHRYKQHQIYSLLLDLNGSSMKQFKPISPTTQRLVDRCLMSEYLTDIAPSRNCGSGIIRKPTPNALVMGMDTARNTNSSNGNGFTVEVVIDGIM
;
A
#
# COMPACT_ATOMS: atom_id res chain seq x y z
N MET A 1 -26.01 -3.63 -32.89
CA MET A 1 -26.59 -4.88 -33.45
C MET A 1 -25.76 -5.32 -34.64
N MET A 2 -24.79 -6.18 -34.36
CA MET A 2 -24.34 -7.34 -35.12
C MET A 2 -23.45 -8.08 -34.13
N ASP A 3 -24.07 -8.90 -33.27
CA ASP A 3 -23.35 -9.96 -32.55
C ASP A 3 -22.92 -10.96 -33.63
N ASN A 4 -21.75 -10.73 -34.22
CA ASN A 4 -21.02 -11.81 -34.85
C ASN A 4 -20.30 -12.53 -33.71
N ASP A 5 -21.00 -13.41 -33.01
CA ASP A 5 -20.36 -14.41 -32.15
C ASP A 5 -19.49 -15.28 -33.07
N ILE A 6 -18.23 -14.89 -33.21
CA ILE A 6 -17.21 -15.72 -33.86
C ILE A 6 -17.01 -16.91 -32.91
N ILE A 7 -17.57 -18.06 -33.30
CA ILE A 7 -17.40 -19.30 -32.54
C ILE A 7 -16.04 -19.87 -32.93
N TYR A 8 -15.10 -19.79 -32.00
CA TYR A 8 -13.78 -20.40 -32.14
C TYR A 8 -13.85 -21.89 -31.76
N HIS A 9 -13.23 -22.73 -32.58
CA HIS A 9 -13.02 -24.14 -32.27
C HIS A 9 -11.52 -24.41 -32.30
N LEU A 10 -10.93 -24.55 -31.11
CA LEU A 10 -9.51 -24.82 -30.93
C LEU A 10 -9.33 -26.31 -30.62
N GLU A 11 -8.27 -26.90 -31.16
CA GLU A 11 -7.91 -28.31 -30.96
C GLU A 11 -6.72 -28.49 -30.01
N ASN A 12 -5.89 -27.45 -29.84
CA ASN A 12 -4.69 -27.49 -29.01
C ASN A 12 -4.19 -26.08 -28.59
N SER A 13 -3.22 -26.05 -27.67
CA SER A 13 -2.62 -24.82 -27.15
C SER A 13 -1.86 -24.00 -28.21
N GLU A 14 -1.24 -24.65 -29.20
CA GLU A 14 -0.53 -23.91 -30.27
C GLU A 14 -1.49 -23.06 -31.10
N GLN A 15 -2.67 -23.59 -31.41
CA GLN A 15 -3.74 -22.85 -32.09
C GLN A 15 -4.24 -21.67 -31.24
N PHE A 16 -4.43 -21.86 -29.93
CA PHE A 16 -4.79 -20.76 -29.02
C PHE A 16 -3.81 -19.58 -29.13
N TRP A 17 -2.50 -19.84 -29.05
CA TRP A 17 -1.48 -18.79 -29.10
C TRP A 17 -1.35 -18.14 -30.49
N ALA A 18 -1.58 -18.90 -31.56
CA ALA A 18 -1.59 -18.37 -32.92
C ALA A 18 -2.77 -17.41 -33.13
N GLU A 19 -3.99 -17.86 -32.79
CA GLU A 19 -5.22 -17.06 -32.91
C GLU A 19 -5.15 -15.79 -32.06
N LEU A 20 -4.64 -15.89 -30.83
CA LEU A 20 -4.41 -14.73 -29.96
C LEU A 20 -3.50 -13.69 -30.63
N GLY A 21 -2.45 -14.15 -31.31
CA GLY A 21 -1.54 -13.29 -32.08
C GLY A 21 -2.22 -12.65 -33.29
N GLU A 22 -3.02 -13.42 -34.03
CA GLU A 22 -3.77 -12.92 -35.18
C GLU A 22 -4.78 -11.83 -34.78
N ILE A 23 -5.57 -12.04 -33.72
CA ILE A 23 -6.53 -11.05 -33.20
C ILE A 23 -5.83 -9.70 -32.93
N LEU A 24 -4.63 -9.75 -32.33
CA LEU A 24 -3.83 -8.57 -31.97
C LEU A 24 -3.11 -7.91 -33.15
N THR A 25 -3.14 -8.48 -34.36
CA THR A 25 -2.54 -7.89 -35.59
C THR A 25 -3.61 -7.38 -36.56
N GLN A 26 -4.81 -7.96 -36.54
CA GLN A 26 -5.92 -7.57 -37.43
C GLN A 26 -6.41 -6.12 -37.20
N GLY A 27 -6.17 -5.56 -36.02
CA GLY A 27 -6.67 -4.24 -35.59
C GLY A 27 -5.85 -3.02 -36.01
N GLU A 28 -4.73 -3.18 -36.74
CA GLU A 28 -3.74 -2.10 -36.96
C GLU A 28 -4.22 -0.96 -37.88
N ASN A 29 -5.30 -1.17 -38.63
CA ASN A 29 -5.69 -0.26 -39.71
C ASN A 29 -6.18 1.12 -39.22
N ASN A 30 -6.97 1.15 -38.17
CA ASN A 30 -7.54 2.37 -37.59
C ASN A 30 -8.00 2.15 -36.14
N GLN A 31 -8.31 3.24 -35.44
CA GLN A 31 -8.73 3.20 -34.04
C GLN A 31 -9.94 2.28 -33.79
N ASP A 32 -11.00 2.36 -34.60
CA ASP A 32 -12.21 1.55 -34.40
C ASP A 32 -11.92 0.05 -34.57
N SER A 33 -11.08 -0.30 -35.55
CA SER A 33 -10.61 -1.67 -35.76
C SER A 33 -9.79 -2.17 -34.59
N ALA A 34 -8.92 -1.32 -34.03
CA ALA A 34 -8.13 -1.67 -32.85
C ALA A 34 -9.02 -1.94 -31.65
N LEU A 35 -9.99 -1.06 -31.37
CA LEU A 35 -10.93 -1.24 -30.25
C LEU A 35 -11.79 -2.51 -30.40
N ASN A 36 -12.27 -2.81 -31.61
CA ASN A 36 -12.99 -4.05 -31.89
C ASN A 36 -12.10 -5.30 -31.70
N SER A 37 -10.83 -5.25 -32.12
CA SER A 37 -9.86 -6.32 -31.84
C SER A 37 -9.66 -6.53 -30.34
N ILE A 38 -9.69 -5.47 -29.52
CA ILE A 38 -9.61 -5.58 -28.06
C ILE A 38 -10.85 -6.26 -27.48
N ASP A 39 -12.04 -5.93 -27.97
CA ASP A 39 -13.29 -6.59 -27.53
C ASP A 39 -13.25 -8.10 -27.82
N VAL A 40 -12.81 -8.47 -29.04
CA VAL A 40 -12.63 -9.87 -29.46
C VAL A 40 -11.55 -10.55 -28.61
N TYR A 41 -10.41 -9.89 -28.38
CA TYR A 41 -9.33 -10.42 -27.55
C TYR A 41 -9.80 -10.72 -26.12
N ILE A 42 -10.49 -9.79 -25.47
CA ILE A 42 -10.99 -9.99 -24.10
C ILE A 42 -11.95 -11.17 -24.06
N LYS A 43 -12.89 -11.23 -25.02
CA LYS A 43 -13.87 -12.31 -25.10
C LYS A 43 -13.18 -13.66 -25.33
N PHE A 44 -12.28 -13.73 -26.30
CA PHE A 44 -11.50 -14.93 -26.63
C PHE A 44 -10.72 -15.46 -25.42
N VAL A 45 -9.94 -14.60 -24.74
CA VAL A 45 -9.20 -15.01 -23.54
C VAL A 45 -10.16 -15.46 -22.44
N SER A 46 -11.27 -14.74 -22.24
CA SER A 46 -12.24 -15.09 -21.21
C SER A 46 -12.86 -16.47 -21.41
N ASP A 47 -13.12 -16.88 -22.65
CA ASP A 47 -13.76 -18.14 -23.00
C ASP A 47 -12.79 -19.33 -22.87
N PHE A 48 -11.51 -19.14 -23.22
CA PHE A 48 -10.52 -20.21 -23.33
C PHE A 48 -9.51 -20.32 -22.17
N GLN A 49 -9.48 -19.35 -21.25
CA GLN A 49 -8.50 -19.31 -20.16
C GLN A 49 -8.48 -20.54 -19.25
N ASP A 50 -9.62 -21.21 -19.04
CA ASP A 50 -9.66 -22.39 -18.16
C ASP A 50 -9.19 -23.67 -18.87
N GLU A 51 -9.17 -23.68 -20.20
CA GLU A 51 -8.82 -24.85 -21.02
C GLU A 51 -7.37 -24.82 -21.48
N TYR A 52 -6.84 -23.63 -21.80
CA TYR A 52 -5.54 -23.48 -22.46
C TYR A 52 -4.47 -22.74 -21.65
N LEU A 53 -4.82 -22.18 -20.48
CA LEU A 53 -3.88 -21.49 -19.59
C LEU A 53 -3.76 -22.28 -18.28
N GLU A 54 -2.74 -23.13 -18.20
CA GLU A 54 -2.61 -24.10 -17.11
C GLU A 54 -2.21 -23.42 -15.78
N ASN A 55 -1.49 -22.30 -15.86
CA ASN A 55 -0.92 -21.62 -14.70
C ASN A 55 -1.02 -20.09 -14.81
N GLU A 56 -0.80 -19.41 -13.68
CA GLU A 56 -0.85 -17.95 -13.62
C GLU A 56 0.20 -17.29 -14.53
N LYS A 57 1.35 -17.93 -14.77
CA LYS A 57 2.40 -17.38 -15.65
C LYS A 57 1.95 -17.30 -17.10
N GLU A 58 1.31 -18.34 -17.61
CA GLU A 58 0.73 -18.36 -18.97
C GLU A 58 -0.38 -17.32 -19.12
N PHE A 59 -1.22 -17.16 -18.10
CA PHE A 59 -2.23 -16.10 -18.10
C PHE A 59 -1.62 -14.71 -18.12
N MET A 60 -0.58 -14.47 -17.32
CA MET A 60 0.13 -13.18 -17.32
C MET A 60 0.87 -12.94 -18.65
N GLN A 61 1.42 -13.99 -19.27
CA GLN A 61 1.99 -13.92 -20.61
C GLN A 61 0.94 -13.54 -21.66
N CYS A 62 -0.28 -14.09 -21.55
CA CYS A 62 -1.41 -13.73 -22.40
C CYS A 62 -1.75 -12.24 -22.26
N CYS A 63 -1.83 -11.72 -21.03
CA CYS A 63 -2.06 -10.29 -20.80
C CYS A 63 -0.91 -9.43 -21.35
N TYR A 64 0.35 -9.86 -21.17
CA TYR A 64 1.54 -9.13 -21.65
C TYR A 64 1.63 -9.06 -23.19
N LYS A 65 1.09 -10.06 -23.90
CA LYS A 65 1.03 -10.06 -25.38
C LYS A 65 0.32 -8.83 -25.94
N LEU A 66 -0.69 -8.31 -25.24
CA LEU A 66 -1.34 -7.05 -25.62
C LEU A 66 -0.34 -5.88 -25.63
N PHE A 67 0.45 -5.71 -24.57
CA PHE A 67 1.37 -4.57 -24.43
C PHE A 67 2.50 -4.57 -25.48
N VAL A 68 2.93 -5.75 -25.92
CA VAL A 68 3.96 -5.86 -26.96
C VAL A 68 3.40 -5.82 -28.39
N SER A 69 2.07 -5.88 -28.54
CA SER A 69 1.40 -5.91 -29.84
C SER A 69 1.55 -4.60 -30.63
N PRO A 70 1.49 -4.64 -31.97
CA PRO A 70 1.54 -3.43 -32.78
C PRO A 70 0.32 -2.51 -32.57
N ILE A 71 -0.87 -3.09 -32.28
CA ILE A 71 -2.07 -2.30 -31.99
C ILE A 71 -1.89 -1.44 -30.73
N TYR A 72 -1.28 -1.99 -29.68
CA TYR A 72 -1.02 -1.24 -28.46
C TYR A 72 0.02 -0.14 -28.67
N ARG A 73 1.08 -0.41 -29.45
CA ARG A 73 2.08 0.61 -29.79
C ARG A 73 1.49 1.80 -30.57
N SER A 74 0.45 1.55 -31.36
CA SER A 74 -0.15 2.56 -32.23
C SER A 74 -1.30 3.32 -31.56
N PHE A 75 -2.03 2.68 -30.65
CA PHE A 75 -3.28 3.20 -30.07
C PHE A 75 -3.34 3.05 -28.54
N SER A 76 -2.20 3.08 -27.84
CA SER A 76 -2.11 2.78 -26.39
C SER A 76 -3.14 3.55 -25.55
N ASP A 77 -3.24 4.85 -25.73
CA ASP A 77 -4.09 5.72 -24.92
C ASP A 77 -5.58 5.38 -25.13
N ASN A 78 -5.98 5.17 -26.38
CA ASN A 78 -7.34 4.78 -26.75
C ASN A 78 -7.70 3.39 -26.23
N ILE A 79 -6.77 2.43 -26.32
CA ILE A 79 -6.97 1.06 -25.84
C ILE A 79 -7.14 1.06 -24.32
N ILE A 80 -6.29 1.77 -23.59
CA ILE A 80 -6.40 1.86 -22.12
C ILE A 80 -7.72 2.52 -21.73
N GLU A 81 -8.09 3.63 -22.37
CA GLU A 81 -9.39 4.29 -22.10
C GLU A 81 -10.56 3.34 -22.35
N HIS A 82 -10.54 2.60 -23.45
CA HIS A 82 -11.57 1.61 -23.78
C HIS A 82 -11.64 0.48 -22.75
N ILE A 83 -10.50 -0.07 -22.34
CA ILE A 83 -10.42 -1.12 -21.31
C ILE A 83 -10.97 -0.61 -19.97
N ILE A 84 -10.69 0.63 -19.58
CA ILE A 84 -11.28 1.26 -18.39
C ILE A 84 -12.81 1.29 -18.51
N GLN A 85 -13.33 1.72 -19.66
CA GLN A 85 -14.77 1.77 -19.90
C GLN A 85 -15.43 0.38 -19.89
N LEU A 86 -14.77 -0.65 -20.44
CA LEU A 86 -15.23 -2.03 -20.39
C LEU A 86 -15.23 -2.58 -18.96
N ALA A 87 -14.12 -2.39 -18.23
CA ALA A 87 -13.94 -2.82 -16.85
C ALA A 87 -15.00 -2.22 -15.92
N ALA A 88 -15.46 -1.03 -16.23
CA ALA A 88 -16.59 -0.40 -15.57
C ALA A 88 -17.96 -1.00 -15.91
N LYS A 89 -18.23 -1.30 -17.20
CA LYS A 89 -19.56 -1.69 -17.69
C LYS A 89 -19.85 -3.19 -17.60
N LYS A 90 -18.87 -4.06 -17.89
CA LYS A 90 -19.05 -5.52 -17.97
C LYS A 90 -19.37 -6.13 -16.61
N THR A 91 -20.13 -7.22 -16.57
CA THR A 91 -20.48 -7.94 -15.32
C THR A 91 -19.96 -9.38 -15.30
N ASP A 92 -19.51 -9.88 -16.45
CA ASP A 92 -18.97 -11.23 -16.57
C ASP A 92 -17.65 -11.36 -15.79
N VAL A 93 -17.56 -12.35 -14.91
CA VAL A 93 -16.43 -12.54 -13.99
C VAL A 93 -15.15 -12.89 -14.74
N LYS A 94 -15.26 -13.67 -15.83
CA LYS A 94 -14.13 -14.15 -16.62
C LYS A 94 -13.53 -13.01 -17.44
N GLU A 95 -14.36 -12.20 -18.09
CA GLU A 95 -13.93 -10.99 -18.81
C GLU A 95 -13.36 -9.94 -17.84
N LEU A 96 -14.01 -9.71 -16.69
CA LEU A 96 -13.54 -8.77 -15.68
C LEU A 96 -12.17 -9.17 -15.12
N TRP A 97 -11.92 -10.47 -14.95
CA TRP A 97 -10.62 -10.94 -14.49
C TRP A 97 -9.51 -10.61 -15.50
N VAL A 98 -9.76 -10.78 -16.80
CA VAL A 98 -8.83 -10.35 -17.87
C VAL A 98 -8.62 -8.84 -17.84
N LEU A 99 -9.70 -8.06 -17.85
CA LEU A 99 -9.66 -6.60 -17.83
C LEU A 99 -8.87 -6.05 -16.63
N TYR A 100 -9.11 -6.58 -15.43
CA TYR A 100 -8.47 -6.11 -14.21
C TYR A 100 -6.97 -6.42 -14.17
N ASN A 101 -6.54 -7.57 -14.70
CA ASN A 101 -5.11 -7.88 -14.79
C ASN A 101 -4.40 -6.99 -15.81
N ILE A 102 -5.04 -6.70 -16.96
CA ILE A 102 -4.49 -5.75 -17.93
C ILE A 102 -4.37 -4.35 -17.32
N LEU A 103 -5.41 -3.86 -16.63
CA LEU A 103 -5.36 -2.57 -15.94
C LEU A 103 -4.26 -2.54 -14.87
N PHE A 104 -4.12 -3.61 -14.09
CA PHE A 104 -3.09 -3.71 -13.07
C PHE A 104 -1.68 -3.65 -13.67
N LEU A 105 -1.43 -4.40 -14.75
CA LEU A 105 -0.16 -4.38 -15.49
C LEU A 105 0.13 -3.00 -16.09
N ALA A 106 -0.86 -2.41 -16.76
CA ALA A 106 -0.73 -1.09 -17.36
C ALA A 106 -0.38 -0.02 -16.32
N GLY A 107 -1.08 -0.03 -15.17
CA GLY A 107 -0.80 0.90 -14.09
C GLY A 107 0.57 0.70 -13.44
N TRP A 108 1.12 -0.52 -13.47
CA TRP A 108 2.47 -0.79 -12.98
C TRP A 108 3.55 -0.19 -13.88
N GLU A 109 3.37 -0.27 -15.21
CA GLU A 109 4.24 0.39 -16.19
C GLU A 109 4.12 1.93 -16.13
N ASN A 110 2.89 2.43 -15.97
CA ASN A 110 2.61 3.86 -15.90
C ASN A 110 1.64 4.18 -14.75
N LYS A 111 2.20 4.57 -13.60
CA LYS A 111 1.44 4.91 -12.38
C LYS A 111 0.40 6.02 -12.57
N LYS A 112 0.49 6.83 -13.64
CA LYS A 112 -0.52 7.85 -13.96
C LYS A 112 -1.83 7.21 -14.42
N LEU A 113 -1.79 6.01 -15.00
CA LEU A 113 -2.99 5.31 -15.46
C LEU A 113 -3.92 4.94 -14.30
N PHE A 114 -3.38 4.59 -13.13
CA PHE A 114 -4.20 4.36 -11.94
C PHE A 114 -5.01 5.60 -11.53
N LYS A 115 -4.53 6.82 -11.85
CA LYS A 115 -5.32 8.05 -11.64
C LYS A 115 -6.40 8.18 -12.71
N GLN A 116 -6.06 7.96 -13.98
CA GLN A 116 -7.02 8.05 -15.10
C GLN A 116 -8.16 7.01 -15.02
N MET A 117 -7.91 5.82 -14.47
CA MET A 117 -8.94 4.81 -14.18
C MET A 117 -10.10 5.38 -13.36
N MET A 118 -9.83 6.39 -12.52
CA MET A 118 -10.80 6.99 -11.63
C MET A 118 -11.54 8.19 -12.27
N ASP A 119 -10.93 8.89 -13.22
CA ASP A 119 -11.53 10.08 -13.87
C ASP A 119 -12.77 9.73 -14.72
N VAL A 120 -12.84 8.50 -15.25
CA VAL A 120 -13.91 8.09 -16.16
C VAL A 120 -15.20 7.72 -15.41
N GLN A 121 -15.11 7.31 -14.13
CA GLN A 121 -16.26 6.88 -13.31
C GLN A 121 -16.02 7.06 -11.80
N GLU A 122 -15.87 8.32 -11.36
CA GLU A 122 -15.40 8.71 -10.01
C GLU A 122 -16.13 8.10 -8.80
N GLN A 123 -17.24 7.37 -8.96
CA GLN A 123 -17.93 6.66 -7.87
C GLN A 123 -18.25 5.18 -8.13
N LYS A 124 -18.19 4.71 -9.39
CA LYS A 124 -18.62 3.32 -9.70
C LYS A 124 -17.50 2.31 -9.58
N PHE A 125 -16.25 2.70 -9.89
CA PHE A 125 -15.17 1.71 -9.95
C PHE A 125 -14.79 1.19 -8.56
N VAL A 126 -14.59 2.07 -7.57
CA VAL A 126 -14.33 1.67 -6.17
C VAL A 126 -15.49 0.84 -5.60
N SER A 127 -16.73 1.27 -5.81
CA SER A 127 -17.93 0.52 -5.39
C SER A 127 -17.97 -0.88 -6.02
N LYS A 128 -17.62 -1.00 -7.30
CA LYS A 128 -17.56 -2.27 -8.01
C LYS A 128 -16.45 -3.18 -7.48
N LEU A 129 -15.25 -2.64 -7.25
CA LEU A 129 -14.15 -3.38 -6.62
C LEU A 129 -14.55 -3.85 -5.23
N LYS A 130 -15.16 -2.99 -4.39
CA LYS A 130 -15.72 -3.36 -3.08
C LYS A 130 -16.67 -4.56 -3.23
N GLY A 131 -17.64 -4.49 -4.13
CA GLY A 131 -18.61 -5.57 -4.36
C GLY A 131 -17.95 -6.90 -4.76
N HIS A 132 -16.90 -6.87 -5.58
CA HIS A 132 -16.14 -8.08 -5.93
C HIS A 132 -15.32 -8.62 -4.75
N ILE A 133 -14.80 -7.74 -3.89
CA ILE A 133 -14.05 -8.12 -2.69
C ILE A 133 -14.99 -8.77 -1.66
N GLU A 134 -16.22 -8.28 -1.53
CA GLU A 134 -17.26 -8.83 -0.65
C GLU A 134 -17.91 -10.10 -1.20
N SER A 135 -17.66 -10.45 -2.47
CA SER A 135 -18.26 -11.62 -3.10
C SER A 135 -17.80 -12.91 -2.40
N LYS A 136 -18.76 -13.80 -2.12
CA LYS A 136 -18.53 -15.06 -1.39
C LYS A 136 -17.71 -16.07 -2.18
N ASP A 137 -17.60 -15.88 -3.49
CA ASP A 137 -16.94 -16.81 -4.38
C ASP A 137 -15.40 -16.77 -4.23
N GLY A 138 -14.84 -15.77 -3.52
CA GLY A 138 -13.49 -15.79 -2.95
C GLY A 138 -12.34 -16.06 -3.95
N GLY A 139 -12.62 -15.90 -5.24
CA GLY A 139 -11.76 -16.40 -6.32
C GLY A 139 -10.73 -15.39 -6.81
N LYS A 140 -10.18 -15.67 -8.00
CA LYS A 140 -9.14 -14.84 -8.65
C LYS A 140 -9.56 -13.37 -8.81
N LEU A 141 -10.85 -13.09 -9.01
CA LEU A 141 -11.39 -11.74 -9.13
C LEU A 141 -11.29 -10.93 -7.82
N GLN A 142 -11.51 -11.56 -6.67
CA GLN A 142 -11.35 -10.91 -5.35
C GLN A 142 -9.88 -10.48 -5.17
N GLN A 143 -8.94 -11.37 -5.46
CA GLN A 143 -7.52 -11.10 -5.29
C GLN A 143 -7.03 -9.92 -6.12
N ILE A 144 -7.37 -9.89 -7.42
CA ILE A 144 -6.96 -8.77 -8.29
C ILE A 144 -7.69 -7.46 -7.91
N SER A 145 -8.94 -7.54 -7.40
CA SER A 145 -9.67 -6.36 -6.94
C SER A 145 -9.03 -5.73 -5.71
N ILE A 146 -8.52 -6.54 -4.76
CA ILE A 146 -7.75 -6.07 -3.61
C ILE A 146 -6.46 -5.37 -4.07
N LYS A 147 -5.71 -5.99 -5.00
CA LYS A 147 -4.47 -5.42 -5.54
C LYS A 147 -4.74 -4.08 -6.25
N LEU A 148 -5.77 -4.00 -7.09
CA LEU A 148 -6.15 -2.76 -7.77
C LEU A 148 -6.58 -1.66 -6.80
N LEU A 149 -7.43 -1.98 -5.82
CA LEU A 149 -7.91 -0.98 -4.87
C LEU A 149 -6.78 -0.44 -3.98
N PHE A 150 -5.82 -1.29 -3.61
CA PHE A 150 -4.60 -0.87 -2.93
C PHE A 150 -3.78 0.11 -3.79
N GLU A 151 -3.57 -0.21 -5.06
CA GLU A 151 -2.83 0.65 -5.98
C GLU A 151 -3.52 2.00 -6.22
N ILE A 152 -4.85 2.01 -6.33
CA ILE A 152 -5.65 3.23 -6.41
C ILE A 152 -5.45 4.10 -5.17
N CYS A 153 -5.55 3.51 -3.97
CA CYS A 153 -5.34 4.22 -2.71
C CYS A 153 -3.90 4.73 -2.57
N ARG A 154 -2.92 4.05 -3.19
CA ARG A 154 -1.52 4.48 -3.17
C ARG A 154 -1.28 5.73 -4.01
N VAL A 155 -1.93 5.85 -5.16
CA VAL A 155 -1.61 6.94 -6.11
C VAL A 155 -2.47 8.20 -5.93
N ARG A 156 -3.65 8.07 -5.31
CA ARG A 156 -4.66 9.13 -5.25
C ARG A 156 -5.33 9.15 -3.89
N ARG A 157 -5.74 10.35 -3.48
CA ARG A 157 -6.66 10.52 -2.36
C ARG A 157 -8.09 10.23 -2.79
N LEU A 158 -8.81 9.42 -2.01
CA LEU A 158 -10.22 9.15 -2.23
C LEU A 158 -11.09 10.38 -1.91
N SER A 159 -12.19 10.53 -2.66
CA SER A 159 -13.24 11.51 -2.35
C SER A 159 -13.99 11.11 -1.07
N ALA A 160 -14.80 12.03 -0.52
CA ALA A 160 -15.62 11.73 0.65
C ALA A 160 -16.61 10.57 0.39
N ASP A 161 -17.28 10.59 -0.77
CA ASP A 161 -18.23 9.54 -1.16
C ASP A 161 -17.56 8.16 -1.31
N GLU A 162 -16.31 8.12 -1.78
CA GLU A 162 -15.56 6.87 -1.88
C GLU A 162 -15.04 6.39 -0.52
N LEU A 163 -14.68 7.30 0.39
CA LEU A 163 -14.33 6.96 1.76
C LEU A 163 -15.53 6.40 2.53
N ASP A 164 -16.74 6.90 2.27
CA ASP A 164 -17.98 6.38 2.86
C ASP A 164 -18.28 4.94 2.44
N LEU A 165 -17.75 4.48 1.29
CA LEU A 165 -17.81 3.07 0.91
C LEU A 165 -16.94 2.18 1.81
N ILE A 166 -15.93 2.75 2.49
CA ILE A 166 -15.04 2.03 3.41
C ILE A 166 -15.65 2.09 4.82
N ASP A 167 -16.82 1.47 4.95
CA ASP A 167 -17.56 1.36 6.20
C ASP A 167 -16.98 0.27 7.14
N GLU A 168 -17.50 0.21 8.35
CA GLU A 168 -17.10 -0.79 9.35
C GLU A 168 -17.36 -2.23 8.88
N LEU A 169 -18.45 -2.47 8.15
CA LEU A 169 -18.80 -3.80 7.67
C LEU A 169 -17.75 -4.31 6.69
N PHE A 170 -17.31 -3.45 5.77
CA PHE A 170 -16.28 -3.78 4.80
C PHE A 170 -14.93 -4.03 5.48
N LEU A 171 -14.54 -3.17 6.43
CA LEU A 171 -13.29 -3.36 7.19
C LEU A 171 -13.31 -4.63 8.06
N ASN A 172 -14.45 -4.95 8.67
CA ASN A 172 -14.64 -6.20 9.39
C ASN A 172 -14.49 -7.41 8.44
N HIS A 173 -15.08 -7.36 7.25
CA HIS A 173 -14.92 -8.40 6.23
C HIS A 173 -13.45 -8.60 5.84
N LEU A 174 -12.69 -7.52 5.62
CA LEU A 174 -11.25 -7.63 5.30
C LEU A 174 -10.45 -8.24 6.45
N LEU A 175 -10.72 -7.86 7.70
CA LEU A 175 -10.07 -8.46 8.86
C LEU A 175 -10.46 -9.94 9.02
N ASP A 176 -11.70 -10.31 8.75
CA ASP A 176 -12.13 -11.71 8.74
C ASP A 176 -11.45 -12.52 7.63
N LEU A 177 -11.16 -11.92 6.46
CA LEU A 177 -10.34 -12.57 5.42
C LEU A 177 -8.93 -12.86 5.92
N VAL A 178 -8.29 -11.90 6.61
CA VAL A 178 -6.95 -12.08 7.20
C VAL A 178 -6.94 -13.18 8.27
N GLU A 179 -7.96 -13.23 9.14
CA GLU A 179 -8.01 -14.26 10.17
C GLU A 179 -8.31 -15.66 9.61
N LYS A 180 -9.06 -15.76 8.50
CA LYS A 180 -9.32 -17.05 7.81
C LYS A 180 -8.08 -17.64 7.16
N THR A 181 -7.07 -16.84 6.86
CA THR A 181 -5.84 -17.28 6.18
C THR A 181 -4.73 -17.69 7.14
N ARG A 182 -4.99 -17.74 8.45
CA ARG A 182 -3.99 -18.01 9.49
C ARG A 182 -3.20 -19.30 9.29
N ASP A 183 -3.87 -20.36 8.84
CA ASP A 183 -3.26 -21.69 8.68
C ASP A 183 -2.78 -21.95 7.23
N ASN A 184 -2.86 -20.95 6.35
CA ASN A 184 -2.41 -21.08 4.97
C ASN A 184 -0.89 -20.91 4.88
N GLU A 185 -0.22 -21.79 4.13
CA GLU A 185 1.23 -21.65 3.89
C GLU A 185 1.57 -20.46 2.98
N ASP A 186 0.67 -20.12 2.04
CA ASP A 186 0.81 -18.96 1.17
C ASP A 186 0.17 -17.70 1.79
N GLU A 187 1.04 -16.81 2.25
CA GLU A 187 0.65 -15.52 2.86
C GLU A 187 0.46 -14.40 1.83
N THR A 188 0.61 -14.66 0.52
CA THR A 188 0.54 -13.63 -0.53
C THR A 188 -0.81 -12.92 -0.54
N PHE A 189 -1.90 -13.68 -0.42
CA PHE A 189 -3.24 -13.13 -0.35
C PHE A 189 -3.45 -12.34 0.96
N ASN A 190 -3.06 -12.92 2.10
CA ASN A 190 -3.14 -12.30 3.42
C ASN A 190 -2.46 -10.93 3.42
N TYR A 191 -1.20 -10.86 2.96
CA TYR A 191 -0.44 -9.62 2.89
C TYR A 191 -1.05 -8.61 1.93
N SER A 192 -1.70 -9.06 0.85
CA SER A 192 -2.42 -8.16 -0.05
C SER A 192 -3.61 -7.50 0.66
N VAL A 193 -4.35 -8.25 1.48
CA VAL A 193 -5.46 -7.70 2.28
C VAL A 193 -4.95 -6.73 3.34
N ILE A 194 -3.87 -7.07 4.05
CA ILE A 194 -3.27 -6.19 5.06
C ILE A 194 -2.78 -4.88 4.43
N ARG A 195 -2.10 -4.94 3.26
CA ARG A 195 -1.68 -3.74 2.50
C ARG A 195 -2.86 -2.84 2.17
N LEU A 196 -4.00 -3.41 1.78
CA LEU A 196 -5.22 -2.65 1.52
C LEU A 196 -5.72 -1.94 2.79
N ILE A 197 -5.85 -2.65 3.92
CA ILE A 197 -6.27 -2.06 5.20
C ILE A 197 -5.32 -0.92 5.62
N LEU A 198 -4.01 -1.13 5.48
CA LEU A 198 -2.98 -0.13 5.77
C LEU A 198 -3.12 1.12 4.88
N SER A 199 -3.44 0.94 3.60
CA SER A 199 -3.70 2.06 2.70
C SER A 199 -4.98 2.82 3.06
N PHE A 200 -6.03 2.15 3.53
CA PHE A 200 -7.24 2.82 4.02
C PHE A 200 -6.97 3.65 5.27
N ASN A 201 -6.15 3.15 6.21
CA ASN A 201 -5.74 3.93 7.36
C ASN A 201 -5.07 5.25 6.94
N GLU A 202 -4.16 5.20 5.96
CA GLU A 202 -3.55 6.42 5.40
C GLU A 202 -4.59 7.35 4.76
N GLN A 203 -5.56 6.81 4.01
CA GLN A 203 -6.61 7.62 3.39
C GLN A 203 -7.48 8.36 4.42
N PHE A 204 -7.84 7.71 5.53
CA PHE A 204 -8.55 8.36 6.63
C PHE A 204 -7.69 9.43 7.32
N MET A 205 -6.39 9.20 7.53
CA MET A 205 -5.48 10.22 8.07
C MET A 205 -5.37 11.45 7.15
N LEU A 206 -5.28 11.23 5.82
CA LEU A 206 -5.25 12.31 4.83
C LEU A 206 -6.56 13.11 4.80
N ALA A 207 -7.69 12.43 4.99
CA ALA A 207 -9.00 13.07 5.12
C ALA A 207 -9.05 13.97 6.35
N ALA A 208 -8.66 13.46 7.52
CA ALA A 208 -8.65 14.22 8.78
C ALA A 208 -7.80 15.50 8.68
N THR A 209 -6.60 15.41 8.10
CA THR A 209 -5.69 16.57 7.92
C THR A 209 -6.31 17.71 7.11
N SER A 210 -7.27 17.40 6.23
CA SER A 210 -7.91 18.42 5.39
C SER A 210 -9.10 19.11 6.06
N TYR A 211 -9.71 18.43 7.03
CA TYR A 211 -10.83 18.95 7.81
C TYR A 211 -10.37 19.70 9.07
N GLU A 212 -9.13 19.51 9.56
CA GLU A 212 -8.57 20.27 10.69
C GLU A 212 -8.45 21.80 10.41
N ALA A 213 -8.71 22.26 9.18
CA ALA A 213 -8.91 23.68 8.87
C ALA A 213 -10.34 24.20 9.18
N ALA A 214 -11.27 23.33 9.56
CA ALA A 214 -12.65 23.63 9.94
C ALA A 214 -12.93 23.13 11.38
N GLU A 215 -13.46 24.00 12.24
CA GLU A 215 -13.47 23.92 13.71
C GLU A 215 -14.32 22.80 14.37
N THR A 216 -14.47 21.62 13.77
CA THR A 216 -15.22 20.49 14.38
C THR A 216 -14.30 19.30 14.66
N ILE A 217 -13.80 19.24 15.89
CA ILE A 217 -12.73 18.34 16.37
C ILE A 217 -13.23 16.93 16.76
N GLU A 218 -14.53 16.64 16.80
CA GLU A 218 -15.02 15.45 17.53
C GLU A 218 -15.46 14.22 16.70
N GLU A 219 -15.60 14.26 15.37
CA GLU A 219 -16.25 13.14 14.65
C GLU A 219 -15.53 12.56 13.42
N ASN A 220 -14.33 12.99 13.07
CA ASN A 220 -13.54 12.30 12.02
C ASN A 220 -12.67 11.19 12.63
N SER A 221 -13.32 10.24 13.32
CA SER A 221 -12.64 9.04 13.79
C SER A 221 -12.25 8.20 12.59
N ASN A 222 -10.95 7.96 12.42
CA ASN A 222 -10.44 6.97 11.48
C ASN A 222 -11.18 5.64 11.65
N THR A 223 -11.99 5.24 10.66
CA THR A 223 -12.87 4.06 10.75
C THR A 223 -12.05 2.79 10.99
N VAL A 224 -10.82 2.71 10.47
CA VAL A 224 -9.91 1.58 10.73
C VAL A 224 -9.63 1.46 12.22
N LEU A 225 -9.31 2.56 12.91
CA LEU A 225 -9.10 2.54 14.36
C LEU A 225 -10.36 2.14 15.13
N ARG A 226 -11.54 2.63 14.70
CA ARG A 226 -12.82 2.29 15.34
C ARG A 226 -13.09 0.78 15.27
N VAL A 227 -12.87 0.17 14.11
CA VAL A 227 -13.01 -1.29 13.94
C VAL A 227 -11.95 -2.04 14.74
N LEU A 228 -10.69 -1.60 14.74
CA LEU A 228 -9.64 -2.25 15.52
C LEU A 228 -9.91 -2.20 17.03
N LYS A 229 -10.47 -1.10 17.53
CA LYS A 229 -10.92 -0.96 18.93
C LYS A 229 -11.97 -2.02 19.29
N GLU A 230 -12.96 -2.25 18.42
CA GLU A 230 -14.01 -3.23 18.67
C GLU A 230 -13.52 -4.68 18.56
N ARG A 231 -12.40 -4.90 17.86
CA ARG A 231 -11.81 -6.21 17.59
C ARG A 231 -10.59 -6.56 18.44
N ILE A 232 -10.36 -5.84 19.54
CA ILE A 232 -9.27 -6.16 20.48
C ILE A 232 -9.37 -7.63 20.92
N GLY A 233 -8.30 -8.39 20.69
CA GLY A 233 -8.22 -9.82 21.02
C GLY A 233 -8.81 -10.78 19.98
N SER A 234 -9.53 -10.28 18.97
CA SER A 234 -10.17 -11.06 17.91
C SER A 234 -9.42 -11.02 16.57
N SER A 235 -8.48 -10.08 16.40
CA SER A 235 -7.70 -9.90 15.16
C SER A 235 -6.20 -10.15 15.38
N LYS A 236 -5.87 -11.38 15.80
CA LYS A 236 -4.51 -11.77 16.19
C LYS A 236 -3.61 -11.97 14.97
N THR A 237 -4.10 -12.66 13.95
CA THR A 237 -3.35 -12.92 12.71
C THR A 237 -2.98 -11.60 12.05
N PHE A 238 -3.91 -10.64 12.03
CA PHE A 238 -3.63 -9.28 11.57
C PHE A 238 -2.49 -8.62 12.37
N SER A 239 -2.56 -8.61 13.70
CA SER A 239 -1.52 -7.99 14.52
C SER A 239 -0.15 -8.64 14.35
N GLU A 240 -0.09 -9.97 14.30
CA GLU A 240 1.15 -10.74 14.12
C GLU A 240 1.75 -10.43 12.74
N ASN A 241 0.93 -10.44 11.68
CA ASN A 241 1.39 -10.18 10.33
C ASN A 241 1.81 -8.73 10.08
N VAL A 242 1.20 -7.73 10.73
CA VAL A 242 1.68 -6.34 10.63
C VAL A 242 3.12 -6.21 11.13
N ILE A 243 3.45 -6.84 12.26
CA ILE A 243 4.81 -6.83 12.82
C ILE A 243 5.76 -7.68 11.98
N PHE A 244 5.30 -8.84 11.51
CA PHE A 244 6.07 -9.71 10.63
C PHE A 244 6.45 -9.01 9.32
N MET A 245 5.48 -8.35 8.68
CA MET A 245 5.68 -7.59 7.44
C MET A 245 6.68 -6.45 7.67
N LEU A 246 6.58 -5.70 8.77
CA LEU A 246 7.54 -4.64 9.09
C LEU A 246 8.97 -5.19 9.23
N ASN A 247 9.12 -6.36 9.85
CA ASN A 247 10.42 -7.00 10.06
C ASN A 247 11.07 -7.50 8.75
N ARG A 248 10.28 -7.75 7.69
CA ARG A 248 10.73 -8.40 6.45
C ARG A 248 10.72 -7.49 5.22
N THR A 249 9.88 -6.47 5.19
CA THR A 249 9.70 -5.64 4.01
C THR A 249 10.88 -4.70 3.80
N VAL A 250 11.38 -4.62 2.57
CA VAL A 250 12.38 -3.64 2.12
C VAL A 250 11.73 -2.41 1.47
N ASP A 251 10.43 -2.49 1.18
CA ASP A 251 9.68 -1.39 0.59
C ASP A 251 9.36 -0.33 1.65
N HIS A 252 10.06 0.80 1.55
CA HIS A 252 9.92 1.96 2.42
C HIS A 252 8.48 2.52 2.46
N HIS A 253 7.72 2.38 1.37
CA HIS A 253 6.32 2.80 1.34
C HIS A 253 5.45 1.93 2.26
N ILE A 254 5.63 0.61 2.20
CA ILE A 254 4.90 -0.32 3.09
C ILE A 254 5.33 -0.11 4.54
N GLN A 255 6.62 0.10 4.81
CA GLN A 255 7.09 0.46 6.15
C GLN A 255 6.39 1.72 6.66
N MET A 256 6.29 2.76 5.83
CA MET A 256 5.59 4.01 6.17
C MET A 256 4.11 3.77 6.51
N LEU A 257 3.39 2.98 5.71
CA LEU A 257 2.00 2.64 5.98
C LEU A 257 1.82 1.90 7.31
N ILE A 258 2.69 0.93 7.60
CA ILE A 258 2.66 0.20 8.86
C ILE A 258 2.94 1.15 10.03
N LEU A 259 3.97 1.99 9.93
CA LEU A 259 4.34 2.93 10.99
C LEU A 259 3.24 3.96 11.26
N LYS A 260 2.50 4.40 10.23
CA LYS A 260 1.32 5.26 10.40
C LYS A 260 0.22 4.59 11.20
N LEU A 261 -0.11 3.34 10.88
CA LEU A 261 -1.07 2.56 11.66
C LEU A 261 -0.60 2.43 13.12
N LEU A 262 0.66 2.04 13.33
CA LEU A 262 1.23 1.88 14.66
C LEU A 262 1.22 3.19 15.46
N TYR A 263 1.52 4.33 14.83
CA TYR A 263 1.43 5.64 15.47
C TYR A 263 0.02 5.88 16.02
N GLU A 264 -0.99 5.80 15.15
CA GLU A 264 -2.40 6.00 15.47
C GLU A 264 -2.89 5.07 16.57
N VAL A 265 -2.52 3.78 16.49
CA VAL A 265 -2.88 2.77 17.49
C VAL A 265 -2.27 3.12 18.85
N PHE A 266 -0.98 3.48 18.91
CA PHE A 266 -0.28 3.76 20.18
C PHE A 266 -0.59 5.14 20.78
N THR A 267 -1.09 6.10 19.99
CA THR A 267 -1.50 7.42 20.49
C THR A 267 -2.95 7.46 20.95
N THR A 268 -3.76 6.46 20.59
CA THR A 268 -5.19 6.39 20.92
C THR A 268 -5.40 5.57 22.20
N THR A 269 -6.01 6.20 23.21
CA THR A 269 -6.18 5.64 24.57
C THR A 269 -7.00 4.35 24.64
N GLU A 270 -7.75 4.00 23.59
CA GLU A 270 -8.57 2.79 23.58
C GLU A 270 -7.88 1.64 22.83
N THR A 271 -6.84 1.92 22.03
CA THR A 271 -6.16 0.93 21.18
C THR A 271 -4.66 0.78 21.49
N PHE A 272 -4.09 1.63 22.34
CA PHE A 272 -2.68 1.60 22.70
C PHE A 272 -2.18 0.28 23.33
N GLU A 273 -3.08 -0.58 23.81
CA GLU A 273 -2.79 -1.94 24.30
C GLU A 273 -3.24 -3.05 23.31
N TYR A 274 -3.52 -2.71 22.05
CA TYR A 274 -4.01 -3.65 21.02
C TYR A 274 -3.05 -4.84 20.77
N PHE A 275 -1.75 -4.57 20.76
CA PHE A 275 -0.72 -5.60 20.53
C PHE A 275 -0.35 -6.33 21.81
N TYR A 276 -0.03 -7.62 21.70
CA TYR A 276 0.49 -8.38 22.84
C TYR A 276 1.91 -7.94 23.20
N THR A 277 2.25 -8.05 24.49
CA THR A 277 3.57 -7.65 25.01
C THR A 277 4.75 -8.35 24.29
N ASN A 278 4.56 -9.58 23.80
CA ASN A 278 5.59 -10.29 23.04
C ASN A 278 5.85 -9.61 21.68
N ASP A 279 4.80 -9.24 20.97
CA ASP A 279 4.90 -8.54 19.68
C ASP A 279 5.55 -7.17 19.85
N LEU A 280 5.24 -6.47 20.93
CA LEU A 280 5.87 -5.19 21.25
C LEU A 280 7.38 -5.31 21.51
N ARG A 281 7.83 -6.41 22.10
CA ARG A 281 9.27 -6.68 22.26
C ARG A 281 9.95 -6.92 20.91
N VAL A 282 9.31 -7.71 20.04
CA VAL A 282 9.77 -7.91 18.66
C VAL A 282 9.81 -6.57 17.91
N LEU A 283 8.81 -5.72 18.09
CA LEU A 283 8.74 -4.41 17.47
C LEU A 283 9.90 -3.49 17.92
N ILE A 284 10.26 -3.51 19.21
CA ILE A 284 11.44 -2.78 19.71
C ILE A 284 12.73 -3.29 19.05
N ASP A 285 12.85 -4.60 18.86
CA ASP A 285 14.03 -5.17 18.19
C ASP A 285 14.14 -4.72 16.75
N VAL A 286 13.01 -4.71 16.02
CA VAL A 286 12.93 -4.16 14.67
C VAL A 286 13.31 -2.67 14.69
N PHE A 287 12.73 -1.87 15.58
CA PHE A 287 13.01 -0.44 15.65
C PHE A 287 14.49 -0.12 15.91
N ILE A 288 15.14 -0.87 16.81
CA ILE A 288 16.57 -0.69 17.09
C ILE A 288 17.39 -1.02 15.84
N ARG A 289 17.11 -2.15 15.19
CA ARG A 289 17.82 -2.56 13.97
C ARG A 289 17.64 -1.55 12.84
N GLU A 290 16.39 -1.24 12.49
CA GLU A 290 16.08 -0.33 11.38
C GLU A 290 16.67 1.07 11.62
N LEU A 291 16.58 1.62 12.84
CA LEU A 291 17.14 2.95 13.12
C LEU A 291 18.68 3.00 13.02
N TYR A 292 19.39 1.88 13.25
CA TYR A 292 20.83 1.79 12.99
C TYR A 292 21.15 1.60 11.51
N ASP A 293 20.37 0.78 10.80
CA ASP A 293 20.64 0.38 9.42
C ASP A 293 20.11 1.39 8.37
N LEU A 294 19.21 2.30 8.76
CA LEU A 294 18.60 3.26 7.84
C LEU A 294 19.64 4.22 7.23
N PRO A 295 19.70 4.30 5.88
CA PRO A 295 20.62 5.20 5.21
C PRO A 295 20.28 6.67 5.51
N GLU A 296 21.26 7.56 5.32
CA GLU A 296 21.09 8.98 5.55
C GLU A 296 19.98 9.61 4.70
N GLU A 297 19.80 9.11 3.48
CA GLU A 297 18.78 9.56 2.51
C GLU A 297 17.34 9.35 3.04
N SER A 298 17.12 8.36 3.92
CA SER A 298 15.80 7.95 4.41
C SER A 298 15.34 8.73 5.66
N GLU A 299 15.56 10.05 5.68
CA GLU A 299 15.22 10.90 6.83
C GLU A 299 13.74 10.84 7.20
N ALA A 300 12.85 10.88 6.21
CA ALA A 300 11.40 10.84 6.46
C ALA A 300 11.00 9.56 7.20
N LEU A 301 11.54 8.41 6.78
CA LEU A 301 11.28 7.13 7.42
C LEU A 301 11.88 7.08 8.83
N ARG A 302 13.12 7.56 9.01
CA ARG A 302 13.75 7.70 10.34
C ARG A 302 12.89 8.55 11.28
N HIS A 303 12.37 9.68 10.81
CA HIS A 303 11.49 10.53 11.59
C HIS A 303 10.21 9.79 11.98
N THR A 304 9.62 9.01 11.07
CA THR A 304 8.42 8.22 11.37
C THR A 304 8.70 7.13 12.42
N TYR A 305 9.80 6.38 12.31
CA TYR A 305 10.20 5.43 13.35
C TYR A 305 10.35 6.11 14.72
N LEU A 306 11.04 7.25 14.79
CA LEU A 306 11.21 7.98 16.06
C LEU A 306 9.88 8.54 16.60
N ARG A 307 8.96 8.97 15.72
CA ARG A 307 7.61 9.41 16.11
C ARG A 307 6.79 8.27 16.70
N VAL A 308 6.91 7.04 16.19
CA VAL A 308 6.23 5.86 16.71
C VAL A 308 6.91 5.31 17.96
N LEU A 309 8.24 5.42 18.05
CA LEU A 309 9.02 4.93 19.19
C LEU A 309 8.57 5.57 20.49
N TYR A 310 8.27 6.87 20.47
CA TYR A 310 7.81 7.59 21.66
C TYR A 310 6.52 6.99 22.27
N PRO A 311 5.35 6.99 21.59
CA PRO A 311 4.14 6.40 22.14
C PRO A 311 4.28 4.89 22.38
N LEU A 312 5.09 4.17 21.59
CA LEU A 312 5.41 2.77 21.84
C LEU A 312 5.99 2.55 23.24
N ILE A 313 6.96 3.35 23.68
CA ILE A 313 7.59 3.18 25.00
C ILE A 313 6.81 3.86 26.14
N THR A 314 6.04 4.91 25.86
CA THR A 314 5.35 5.69 26.91
C THR A 314 3.93 5.22 27.18
N ASN A 315 3.20 4.78 26.16
CA ASN A 315 1.77 4.52 26.28
C ASN A 315 1.51 3.02 26.50
N THR A 316 2.21 2.14 25.78
CA THR A 316 1.93 0.69 25.78
C THR A 316 2.35 0.00 27.10
N GLN A 317 2.07 -1.31 27.17
CA GLN A 317 2.48 -2.21 28.26
C GLN A 317 4.00 -2.19 28.52
N LEU A 318 4.81 -1.74 27.56
CA LEU A 318 6.27 -1.61 27.73
C LEU A 318 6.64 -0.58 28.80
N ARG A 319 5.81 0.43 29.07
CA ARG A 319 6.06 1.44 30.12
C ARG A 319 6.42 0.78 31.46
N GLN A 320 5.79 -0.35 31.77
CA GLN A 320 6.00 -1.10 33.01
C GLN A 320 7.22 -2.04 32.93
N HIS A 321 7.47 -2.65 31.77
CA HIS A 321 8.44 -3.73 31.60
C HIS A 321 9.77 -3.33 30.93
N ARG A 322 9.98 -2.03 30.68
CA ARG A 322 11.23 -1.36 30.23
C ARG A 322 12.18 -2.23 29.41
N TYR A 323 11.66 -2.89 28.38
CA TYR A 323 12.40 -3.82 27.54
C TYR A 323 13.52 -3.10 26.78
N LYS A 324 14.74 -3.65 26.82
CA LYS A 324 15.95 -3.12 26.15
C LYS A 324 16.22 -1.61 26.38
N GLN A 325 15.82 -1.08 27.54
CA GLN A 325 15.95 0.34 27.90
C GLN A 325 17.35 0.94 27.62
N HIS A 326 18.42 0.21 27.98
CA HIS A 326 19.80 0.65 27.73
C HIS A 326 20.17 0.71 26.24
N GLN A 327 19.70 -0.23 25.42
CA GLN A 327 20.00 -0.25 23.99
C GLN A 327 19.29 0.90 23.28
N ILE A 328 18.03 1.17 23.65
CA ILE A 328 17.28 2.33 23.14
C ILE A 328 17.99 3.63 23.52
N TYR A 329 18.44 3.75 24.78
CA TYR A 329 19.19 4.93 25.23
C TYR A 329 20.49 5.12 24.42
N SER A 330 21.28 4.05 24.21
CA SER A 330 22.50 4.10 23.40
C SER A 330 22.22 4.52 21.96
N LEU A 331 21.23 3.89 21.33
CA LEU A 331 20.78 4.22 19.97
C LEU A 331 20.43 5.70 19.85
N LEU A 332 19.64 6.23 20.79
CA LEU A 332 19.24 7.64 20.77
C LEU A 332 20.45 8.58 20.93
N LEU A 333 21.42 8.25 21.76
CA LEU A 333 22.65 9.04 21.89
C LEU A 333 23.53 8.97 20.64
N ASP A 334 23.63 7.80 20.01
CA ASP A 334 24.35 7.60 18.75
C ASP A 334 23.71 8.44 17.63
N LEU A 335 22.39 8.42 17.51
CA LEU A 335 21.63 9.25 16.56
C LEU A 335 21.75 10.75 16.86
N ASN A 336 22.03 11.13 18.12
CA ASN A 336 22.28 12.51 18.52
C ASN A 336 23.73 12.96 18.30
N GLY A 337 24.56 12.13 17.67
CA GLY A 337 25.97 12.46 17.39
C GLY A 337 26.84 12.51 18.64
N SER A 338 26.36 11.97 19.77
CA SER A 338 27.19 11.84 20.98
C SER A 338 28.27 10.77 20.83
N SER A 339 28.16 9.95 19.78
CA SER A 339 29.12 8.94 19.35
C SER A 339 30.08 9.53 18.33
N MET A 340 31.40 9.38 18.54
CA MET A 340 32.49 10.01 17.76
C MET A 340 32.59 9.59 16.27
N LYS A 341 31.55 8.99 15.67
CA LYS A 341 31.58 8.42 14.32
C LYS A 341 30.86 9.24 13.23
N GLN A 342 30.07 10.26 13.59
CA GLN A 342 29.38 11.11 12.60
C GLN A 342 30.02 12.50 12.48
N PHE A 343 30.67 12.76 11.34
CA PHE A 343 31.26 14.06 10.99
C PHE A 343 30.26 15.04 10.32
N LYS A 344 28.97 14.69 10.27
CA LYS A 344 27.93 15.43 9.53
C LYS A 344 26.86 16.00 10.48
N PRO A 345 26.36 17.22 10.23
CA PRO A 345 25.33 17.83 11.09
C PRO A 345 24.01 17.05 11.04
N ILE A 346 23.41 16.84 12.20
CA ILE A 346 22.13 16.12 12.36
C ILE A 346 20.98 17.07 12.02
N SER A 347 19.98 16.55 11.30
CA SER A 347 18.76 17.30 10.99
C SER A 347 18.05 17.76 12.27
N PRO A 348 17.59 19.03 12.36
CA PRO A 348 16.97 19.58 13.56
C PRO A 348 15.69 18.82 13.95
N THR A 349 15.01 18.20 12.98
CA THR A 349 13.84 17.36 13.23
C THR A 349 14.23 16.06 13.93
N THR A 350 15.31 15.41 13.48
CA THR A 350 15.86 14.20 14.11
C THR A 350 16.25 14.49 15.56
N GLN A 351 17.02 15.57 15.78
CA GLN A 351 17.41 16.05 17.11
C GLN A 351 16.19 16.19 18.03
N ARG A 352 15.15 16.91 17.58
CA ARG A 352 13.92 17.14 18.37
C ARG A 352 13.20 15.84 18.73
N LEU A 353 13.13 14.88 17.80
CA LEU A 353 12.45 13.60 18.03
C LEU A 353 13.23 12.70 18.99
N VAL A 354 14.56 12.67 18.85
CA VAL A 354 15.47 11.98 19.76
C VAL A 354 15.37 12.57 21.17
N ASP A 355 15.47 13.90 21.29
CA ASP A 355 15.36 14.59 22.58
C ASP A 355 14.01 14.31 23.26
N ARG A 356 12.92 14.26 22.50
CA ARG A 356 11.60 13.88 23.01
C ARG A 356 11.60 12.47 23.61
N CYS A 357 12.24 11.50 22.95
CA CYS A 357 12.35 10.14 23.47
C CYS A 357 13.22 10.10 24.74
N LEU A 358 14.37 10.78 24.73
CA LEU A 358 15.29 10.87 25.86
C LEU A 358 14.67 11.54 27.11
N MET A 359 13.69 12.43 26.91
CA MET A 359 12.96 13.10 28.00
C MET A 359 11.82 12.25 28.60
N SER A 360 11.52 11.08 28.05
CA SER A 360 10.45 10.23 28.57
C SER A 360 10.81 9.63 29.94
N GLU A 361 9.80 9.43 30.79
CA GLU A 361 9.91 8.65 32.06
C GLU A 361 10.45 7.23 31.84
N TYR A 362 10.37 6.73 30.60
CA TYR A 362 10.90 5.43 30.23
C TYR A 362 12.42 5.40 30.32
N LEU A 363 13.15 6.52 30.19
CA LEU A 363 14.62 6.56 30.14
C LEU A 363 15.27 7.34 31.30
N THR A 364 14.48 7.95 32.19
CA THR A 364 14.98 8.84 33.26
C THR A 364 15.97 8.17 34.21
N ASP A 365 15.80 6.87 34.48
CA ASP A 365 16.58 6.17 35.51
C ASP A 365 17.99 5.79 35.03
N ILE A 366 18.25 5.89 33.72
CA ILE A 366 19.54 5.58 33.09
C ILE A 366 20.24 6.86 32.61
N ALA A 367 19.48 7.91 32.32
CA ALA A 367 20.06 9.20 31.94
C ALA A 367 20.90 9.76 33.11
N PRO A 368 22.16 10.21 32.86
CA PRO A 368 22.93 10.88 33.90
C PRO A 368 22.17 12.12 34.38
N SER A 369 22.24 12.42 35.68
CA SER A 369 21.56 13.55 36.29
C SER A 369 21.83 14.83 35.51
N ARG A 370 20.82 15.31 34.79
CA ARG A 370 20.88 16.55 34.03
C ARG A 370 21.02 17.70 35.04
N ASN A 371 22.24 18.22 35.21
CA ASN A 371 22.44 19.49 35.90
C ASN A 371 21.63 20.55 35.14
N CYS A 372 20.52 20.97 35.73
CA CYS A 372 19.63 21.98 35.17
C CYS A 372 20.36 23.31 35.02
N GLY A 373 20.77 23.62 33.79
CA GLY A 373 21.07 24.99 33.37
C GLY A 373 19.85 25.60 32.69
N SER A 374 19.17 26.50 33.41
CA SER A 374 18.18 27.48 32.93
C SER A 374 16.97 26.96 32.12
N GLY A 375 15.81 26.97 32.77
CA GLY A 375 14.51 26.69 32.16
C GLY A 375 14.20 27.62 30.99
N ILE A 376 13.96 27.02 29.82
CA ILE A 376 13.22 27.64 28.74
C ILE A 376 11.82 27.03 28.78
N ILE A 377 10.86 27.78 29.33
CA ILE A 377 9.44 27.47 29.19
C ILE A 377 9.11 27.62 27.70
N ARG A 378 9.11 26.50 26.96
CA ARG A 378 8.59 26.48 25.58
C ARG A 378 7.11 26.13 25.66
N LYS A 379 6.26 27.10 25.33
CA LYS A 379 4.82 26.90 25.13
C LYS A 379 4.59 25.78 24.08
N PRO A 380 3.57 24.93 24.22
CA PRO A 380 3.24 23.93 23.22
C PRO A 380 2.86 24.65 21.93
N THR A 381 3.66 24.47 20.88
CA THR A 381 3.36 24.98 19.53
C THR A 381 2.50 23.96 18.78
N PRO A 382 1.52 24.39 17.96
CA PRO A 382 0.53 23.54 17.27
C PRO A 382 1.10 22.50 16.27
N ASN A 383 2.41 22.45 16.06
CA ASN A 383 3.06 21.56 15.10
C ASN A 383 3.14 20.09 15.54
N ALA A 384 2.33 19.68 16.53
CA ALA A 384 2.16 18.29 16.93
C ALA A 384 1.21 17.51 15.99
N LEU A 385 0.46 18.20 15.12
CA LEU A 385 -0.54 17.60 14.22
C LEU A 385 -0.20 17.66 12.73
N VAL A 386 0.87 18.35 12.33
CA VAL A 386 1.22 18.45 10.90
C VAL A 386 2.13 17.28 10.49
N MET A 387 1.51 16.15 10.14
CA MET A 387 2.08 15.20 9.15
C MET A 387 1.90 15.82 7.75
N GLY A 388 2.58 16.95 7.51
CA GLY A 388 2.78 17.44 6.15
C GLY A 388 3.81 16.54 5.49
N MET A 389 3.33 15.52 4.78
CA MET A 389 4.17 14.71 3.91
C MET A 389 4.45 15.53 2.65
N ASP A 390 5.60 16.19 2.61
CA ASP A 390 6.15 16.72 1.36
C ASP A 390 6.49 15.54 0.45
N THR A 391 5.49 15.02 -0.27
CA THR A 391 5.70 14.20 -1.44
C THR A 391 5.78 15.12 -2.66
N ALA A 392 6.96 15.11 -3.29
CA ALA A 392 7.26 15.62 -4.62
C ALA A 392 7.05 17.13 -4.87
N ARG A 393 8.15 17.89 -4.80
CA ARG A 393 8.34 19.09 -5.64
C ARG A 393 9.70 19.09 -6.33
N ASN A 394 9.65 18.88 -7.65
CA ASN A 394 10.53 19.36 -8.71
C ASN A 394 12.04 19.46 -8.46
N THR A 395 12.79 18.56 -9.12
CA THR A 395 14.09 18.92 -9.71
C THR A 395 14.04 18.64 -11.21
N ASN A 396 13.57 19.63 -11.98
CA ASN A 396 14.00 19.80 -13.36
C ASN A 396 15.43 20.35 -13.31
N SER A 397 16.43 19.54 -13.63
CA SER A 397 17.71 20.01 -14.15
C SER A 397 18.25 18.99 -15.14
N SER A 398 18.20 19.39 -16.39
CA SER A 398 18.98 18.85 -17.50
C SER A 398 20.45 18.64 -17.14
N ASN A 399 20.97 17.44 -17.41
CA ASN A 399 22.22 17.27 -18.14
C ASN A 399 22.36 15.83 -18.61
N GLY A 400 22.55 15.67 -19.92
CA GLY A 400 22.82 14.38 -20.53
C GLY A 400 24.19 13.85 -20.14
N ASN A 401 24.26 12.54 -19.98
CA ASN A 401 25.30 11.71 -20.58
C ASN A 401 24.80 10.26 -20.57
N GLY A 402 24.81 9.66 -21.76
CA GLY A 402 24.36 8.30 -21.98
C GLY A 402 25.24 7.29 -21.27
N PHE A 403 24.61 6.38 -20.54
CA PHE A 403 25.14 5.07 -20.21
C PHE A 403 24.01 4.05 -20.37
N THR A 404 24.18 3.17 -21.35
CA THR A 404 23.41 1.94 -21.53
C THR A 404 23.67 1.02 -20.34
N VAL A 405 22.61 0.66 -19.61
CA VAL A 405 22.67 -0.39 -18.58
C VAL A 405 21.67 -1.48 -18.98
N GLU A 406 22.21 -2.68 -19.16
CA GLU A 406 21.50 -3.91 -19.45
C GLU A 406 20.49 -4.23 -18.35
N VAL A 407 19.27 -4.57 -18.77
CA VAL A 407 18.20 -5.02 -17.90
C VAL A 407 18.46 -6.48 -17.56
N VAL A 408 18.90 -6.75 -16.33
CA VAL A 408 18.87 -8.08 -15.72
C VAL A 408 17.54 -8.20 -14.98
N ILE A 409 16.65 -9.04 -15.50
CA ILE A 409 15.40 -9.43 -14.86
C ILE A 409 15.74 -10.58 -13.91
N ASP A 410 15.84 -10.30 -12.60
CA ASP A 410 15.92 -11.35 -11.59
C ASP A 410 14.59 -11.47 -10.83
N GLY A 411 13.95 -12.63 -11.03
CA GLY A 411 13.42 -13.44 -9.94
C GLY A 411 12.10 -13.04 -9.29
N ILE A 412 10.99 -13.44 -9.93
CA ILE A 412 9.80 -13.89 -9.19
C ILE A 412 10.17 -15.23 -8.53
N MET A 413 10.30 -15.23 -7.21
CA MET A 413 10.06 -16.41 -6.37
C MET A 413 8.82 -16.15 -5.53
#